data_AF-K1T6E2-F1
#
_entry.id   AF-K1T6E2-F1
#
_cell.length_a   1.000
_cell.length_b   1.000
_cell.length_c   1.000
_cell.angle_alpha   90.00
_cell.angle_beta   90.00
_cell.angle_gamma   90.00
#
_symmetry.space_group_name_H-M   'P 1'
#
loop_
_entity.id
_entity.type
_entity.pdbx_description
1 polymer ?
#
loop_
_entity_poly.entity_id
_entity_poly.type
_entity_poly.pdbx_seq_one_letter_code
_entity_poly.pdbx_strand_id
1 'polypeptide(L)'
;EETVQDYAVTYYRPTYSGADVQWKDNQGVKGKIDYLKQYHDQPSYYPAWIGTDSYTLYGPCLKSRTYDQSGNGSYWVNGEYDWGYADNFGNDRLSEDDNAAAGAMKVYFKISNAVDKNGQPANLKYIDFIRVQTGVNAKAGWLGENSTEVFGFTDENINQGK
;
A
#
# COMPACT_ATOMS: atom_id res chain seq x y z
N GLU A 1 -10.87 -4.33 -15.26
CA GLU A 1 -9.78 -3.51 -14.68
C GLU A 1 -9.96 -3.50 -13.18
N GLU A 2 -8.95 -3.93 -12.41
CA GLU A 2 -9.05 -4.00 -10.94
C GLU A 2 -8.57 -2.73 -10.22
N THR A 3 -7.89 -1.82 -10.93
CA THR A 3 -7.37 -0.57 -10.35
C THR A 3 -8.33 0.57 -10.60
N VAL A 4 -8.67 1.33 -9.56
CA VAL A 4 -9.41 2.58 -9.68
C VAL A 4 -8.41 3.70 -9.94
N GLN A 5 -8.44 4.23 -11.15
CA GLN A 5 -7.69 5.44 -11.50
C GLN A 5 -8.37 6.67 -10.87
N ASP A 6 -7.59 7.71 -10.57
CA ASP A 6 -8.07 8.95 -9.94
C ASP A 6 -8.86 8.72 -8.63
N TYR A 7 -8.45 7.72 -7.85
CA TYR A 7 -9.02 7.48 -6.53
C TYR A 7 -8.73 8.66 -5.60
N ALA A 8 -9.74 9.05 -4.84
CA ALA A 8 -9.62 10.09 -3.82
C ALA A 8 -10.27 9.63 -2.53
N VAL A 9 -9.54 9.68 -1.42
CA VAL A 9 -10.03 9.33 -0.09
C VAL A 9 -9.87 10.52 0.84
N THR A 10 -10.96 10.91 1.50
CA THR A 10 -11.00 12.02 2.45
C THR A 10 -11.12 11.48 3.87
N TYR A 11 -10.16 11.83 4.72
CA TYR A 11 -10.15 11.52 6.15
C TYR A 11 -10.63 12.72 6.95
N TYR A 12 -11.34 12.46 8.05
CA TYR A 12 -11.94 13.48 8.90
C TYR A 12 -11.33 13.45 10.30
N ARG A 13 -10.99 14.62 10.81
CA ARG A 13 -10.47 14.79 12.16
C ARG A 13 -11.52 14.33 13.17
N PRO A 14 -11.15 13.44 14.11
CA PRO A 14 -12.04 13.06 15.19
C PRO A 14 -12.33 14.24 16.14
N THR A 15 -13.53 14.29 16.70
CA THR A 15 -13.97 15.37 17.60
C THR A 15 -13.57 15.15 19.07
N TYR A 16 -13.04 13.97 19.42
CA TYR A 16 -12.57 13.65 20.76
C TYR A 16 -11.38 12.68 20.73
N SER A 17 -10.59 12.67 21.80
CA SER A 17 -9.42 11.79 21.94
C SER A 17 -9.83 10.32 21.98
N GLY A 18 -9.10 9.48 21.27
CA GLY A 18 -9.34 8.04 21.18
C GLY A 18 -10.50 7.62 20.29
N ALA A 19 -11.03 8.54 19.48
CA ALA A 19 -11.97 8.21 18.42
C ALA A 19 -11.27 7.68 17.17
N ASP A 20 -11.97 6.79 16.47
CA ASP A 20 -11.62 6.34 15.14
C ASP A 20 -11.57 7.51 14.13
N VAL A 21 -10.63 7.45 13.19
CA VAL A 21 -10.56 8.41 12.08
C VAL A 21 -11.47 7.92 10.96
N GLN A 22 -12.56 8.63 10.71
CA GLN A 22 -13.50 8.29 9.64
C GLN A 22 -12.93 8.69 8.28
N TRP A 23 -13.29 7.94 7.24
CA TRP A 23 -12.99 8.30 5.86
C TRP A 23 -14.15 7.98 4.92
N LYS A 24 -14.19 8.70 3.79
CA LYS A 24 -15.03 8.39 2.65
C LYS A 24 -14.23 8.57 1.36
N ASP A 25 -14.50 7.76 0.36
CA ASP A 25 -13.87 7.91 -0.95
C ASP A 25 -14.80 8.46 -2.01
N ASN A 26 -14.23 8.76 -3.18
CA ASN A 26 -14.97 9.24 -4.36
C ASN A 26 -15.78 8.14 -5.05
N GLN A 27 -15.72 6.89 -4.59
CA GLN A 27 -16.59 5.79 -5.02
C GLN A 27 -17.82 5.64 -4.11
N GLY A 28 -17.94 6.47 -3.08
CA GLY A 28 -19.05 6.46 -2.11
C GLY A 28 -18.87 5.45 -0.98
N VAL A 29 -17.74 4.74 -0.92
CA VAL A 29 -17.40 3.82 0.16
C VAL A 29 -16.96 4.64 1.37
N LYS A 30 -17.30 4.13 2.55
CA LYS A 30 -16.95 4.72 3.84
C LYS A 30 -16.24 3.68 4.69
N GLY A 31 -15.35 4.14 5.53
CA GLY A 31 -14.70 3.31 6.52
C GLY A 31 -14.03 4.15 7.58
N LYS A 32 -13.15 3.50 8.33
CA LYS A 32 -12.46 4.10 9.46
C LYS A 32 -11.11 3.46 9.71
N ILE A 33 -10.19 4.25 10.25
CA ILE A 33 -9.01 3.77 10.94
C ILE A 33 -9.41 3.60 12.41
N ASP A 34 -9.39 2.36 12.91
CA ASP A 34 -9.78 2.09 14.30
C ASP A 34 -8.74 2.66 15.26
N TYR A 35 -9.19 3.23 16.37
CA TYR A 35 -8.31 3.62 17.44
C TYR A 35 -7.98 2.42 18.33
N LEU A 36 -6.72 1.98 18.29
CA LEU A 36 -6.25 0.80 19.01
C LEU A 36 -5.56 1.18 20.33
N LYS A 37 -6.37 1.51 21.34
CA LYS A 37 -5.88 1.96 22.66
C LYS A 37 -4.95 0.95 23.35
N GLN A 38 -5.14 -0.33 23.08
CA GLN A 38 -4.31 -1.40 23.63
C GLN A 38 -2.86 -1.39 23.14
N TYR A 39 -2.58 -0.74 21.99
CA TYR A 39 -1.25 -0.68 21.39
C TYR A 39 -0.65 0.73 21.42
N HIS A 40 -1.48 1.78 21.39
CA HIS A 40 -1.01 3.16 21.24
C HIS A 40 -1.67 4.14 22.21
N ASP A 41 -0.88 5.11 22.69
CA ASP A 41 -1.33 6.15 23.62
C ASP A 41 -1.55 7.53 22.98
N GLN A 42 -1.19 7.74 21.71
CA GLN A 42 -1.47 9.01 21.04
C GLN A 42 -2.99 9.34 21.07
N PRO A 43 -3.38 10.61 21.16
CA PRO A 43 -4.79 10.99 21.29
C PRO A 43 -5.62 10.73 20.02
N SER A 44 -4.97 10.62 18.87
CA SER A 44 -5.63 10.36 17.59
C SER A 44 -4.63 9.79 16.59
N TYR A 45 -5.12 9.04 15.60
CA TYR A 45 -4.35 8.66 14.41
C TYR A 45 -4.50 9.66 13.25
N TYR A 46 -5.26 10.75 13.46
CA TYR A 46 -5.28 11.85 12.50
C TYR A 46 -3.94 12.61 12.54
N PRO A 47 -3.31 12.90 11.40
CA PRO A 47 -1.99 13.52 11.38
C PRO A 47 -1.94 14.86 12.13
N ALA A 48 -1.04 14.97 13.10
CA ALA A 48 -0.94 16.15 13.97
C ALA A 48 -0.52 17.43 13.23
N TRP A 49 0.19 17.29 12.09
CA TRP A 49 0.66 18.41 11.27
C TRP A 49 -0.40 18.98 10.32
N ILE A 50 -1.53 18.29 10.14
CA ILE A 50 -2.65 18.82 9.36
C ILE A 50 -3.48 19.67 10.31
N GLY A 51 -3.68 20.96 9.97
CA GLY A 51 -4.46 21.90 10.79
C GLY A 51 -5.96 21.95 10.48
N THR A 52 -6.40 21.35 9.37
CA THR A 52 -7.80 21.35 8.91
C THR A 52 -8.60 20.16 9.46
N ASP A 53 -9.93 20.25 9.44
CA ASP A 53 -10.83 19.19 9.91
C ASP A 53 -10.93 17.98 8.97
N SER A 54 -10.40 18.10 7.76
CA SER A 54 -10.26 16.98 6.83
C SER A 54 -9.09 17.20 5.88
N TYR A 55 -8.60 16.12 5.30
CA TYR A 55 -7.68 16.13 4.16
C TYR A 55 -8.04 15.03 3.18
N THR A 56 -7.67 15.23 1.92
CA THR A 56 -7.91 14.27 0.83
C THR A 56 -6.58 13.83 0.24
N LEU A 57 -6.41 12.51 0.12
CA LEU A 57 -5.32 11.90 -0.63
C LEU A 57 -5.83 11.47 -2.01
N TYR A 58 -4.95 11.54 -3.00
CA TYR A 58 -5.25 11.22 -4.39
C TYR A 58 -4.20 10.25 -4.94
N GLY A 59 -4.62 9.40 -5.87
CA GLY A 59 -3.75 8.48 -6.59
C GLY A 59 -4.52 7.33 -7.21
N PRO A 60 -3.86 6.36 -7.84
CA PRO A 60 -4.48 5.09 -8.16
C PRO A 60 -4.73 4.27 -6.88
N CYS A 61 -5.81 3.50 -6.84
CA CYS A 61 -6.07 2.53 -5.77
C CYS A 61 -6.24 1.14 -6.37
N LEU A 62 -5.41 0.20 -5.91
CA LEU A 62 -5.51 -1.21 -6.24
C LEU A 62 -6.68 -1.83 -5.48
N LYS A 63 -7.35 -2.79 -6.12
CA LYS A 63 -8.30 -3.66 -5.43
C LYS A 63 -7.55 -4.46 -4.37
N SER A 64 -7.98 -4.31 -3.12
CA SER A 64 -7.45 -5.11 -2.02
C SER A 64 -7.58 -6.60 -2.31
N ARG A 65 -6.47 -7.32 -2.14
CA ARG A 65 -6.39 -8.79 -2.09
C ARG A 65 -6.19 -9.28 -0.64
N THR A 66 -6.45 -8.41 0.34
CA THR A 66 -6.37 -8.74 1.77
C THR A 66 -7.66 -9.40 2.24
N TYR A 67 -7.57 -10.59 2.83
CA TYR A 67 -8.73 -11.30 3.37
C TYR A 67 -8.37 -12.12 4.59
N ASP A 68 -9.38 -12.42 5.40
CA ASP A 68 -9.29 -13.34 6.52
C ASP A 68 -9.47 -14.78 6.01
N GLN A 69 -8.37 -15.53 5.93
CA GLN A 69 -8.40 -16.93 5.49
C GLN A 69 -9.01 -17.85 6.55
N SER A 70 -8.94 -17.48 7.83
CA SER A 70 -9.52 -18.28 8.91
C SER A 70 -11.05 -18.15 9.02
N GLY A 71 -11.62 -17.07 8.49
CA GLY A 71 -13.05 -16.72 8.59
C GLY A 71 -13.51 -16.27 9.98
N ASN A 72 -12.61 -16.22 10.96
CA ASN A 72 -12.88 -15.78 12.34
C ASN A 72 -11.98 -14.63 12.81
N GLY A 73 -11.17 -14.07 11.92
CA GLY A 73 -10.29 -12.93 12.14
C GLY A 73 -8.90 -13.27 12.67
N SER A 74 -8.56 -14.55 12.86
CA SER A 74 -7.28 -14.96 13.46
C SER A 74 -6.13 -15.04 12.47
N TYR A 75 -6.39 -15.20 11.17
CA TYR A 75 -5.36 -15.33 10.15
C TYR A 75 -5.71 -14.57 8.87
N TRP A 76 -4.90 -13.55 8.58
CA TRP A 76 -5.07 -12.66 7.43
C TRP A 76 -3.99 -12.92 6.40
N VAL A 77 -4.39 -12.85 5.13
CA VAL A 77 -3.52 -13.08 3.98
C VAL A 77 -3.64 -11.89 3.03
N ASN A 78 -2.50 -11.49 2.47
CA ASN A 78 -2.41 -10.57 1.34
C ASN A 78 -2.14 -11.40 0.08
N GLY A 79 -3.10 -11.46 -0.83
CA GLY A 79 -2.89 -12.06 -2.14
C GLY A 79 -1.95 -11.21 -2.99
N GLU A 80 -1.08 -11.87 -3.75
CA GLU A 80 -0.17 -11.23 -4.71
C GLU A 80 -0.93 -10.55 -5.86
N TYR A 81 -0.30 -9.60 -6.53
CA TYR A 81 -0.66 -9.04 -7.83
C TYR A 81 0.23 -9.64 -8.94
N ASP A 82 -0.17 -9.47 -10.20
CA ASP A 82 0.47 -10.16 -11.32
C ASP A 82 1.96 -9.78 -11.51
N TRP A 83 2.29 -8.47 -11.49
CA TRP A 83 3.65 -7.94 -11.61
C TRP A 83 3.67 -6.42 -11.36
N GLY A 84 4.86 -5.83 -11.19
CA GLY A 84 5.11 -4.38 -11.23
C GLY A 84 4.96 -3.65 -9.90
N TYR A 85 4.75 -4.39 -8.80
CA TYR A 85 4.58 -3.83 -7.47
C TYR A 85 5.75 -4.23 -6.57
N ALA A 86 6.23 -3.28 -5.77
CA ALA A 86 7.15 -3.61 -4.68
C ALA A 86 6.43 -4.45 -3.63
N ASP A 87 7.18 -5.28 -2.90
CA ASP A 87 6.64 -6.15 -1.85
C ASP A 87 5.47 -7.03 -2.33
N ASN A 88 5.69 -7.69 -3.47
CA ASN A 88 4.68 -8.46 -4.16
C ASN A 88 5.22 -9.83 -4.57
N PHE A 89 4.43 -10.89 -4.38
CA PHE A 89 4.85 -12.26 -4.68
C PHE A 89 4.52 -12.71 -6.13
N GLY A 90 4.40 -11.76 -7.07
CA GLY A 90 3.94 -12.00 -8.45
C GLY A 90 4.93 -12.68 -9.40
N ASN A 91 4.60 -12.61 -10.69
CA ASN A 91 5.33 -13.26 -11.80
C ASN A 91 6.68 -12.61 -12.13
N ASP A 92 7.01 -11.52 -11.47
CA ASP A 92 8.23 -10.74 -11.65
C ASP A 92 9.30 -11.07 -10.60
N ARG A 93 9.17 -12.21 -9.93
CA ARG A 93 10.23 -12.85 -9.14
C ARG A 93 11.11 -13.73 -10.02
N LEU A 94 12.37 -13.92 -9.62
CA LEU A 94 13.30 -14.83 -10.33
C LEU A 94 13.24 -16.29 -9.86
N SER A 95 12.72 -16.54 -8.66
CA SER A 95 12.52 -17.90 -8.15
C SER A 95 11.05 -18.15 -7.87
N GLU A 96 10.63 -19.40 -8.08
CA GLU A 96 9.32 -19.91 -7.69
C GLU A 96 9.34 -20.49 -6.26
N ASP A 97 10.47 -20.37 -5.55
CA ASP A 97 10.63 -20.90 -4.20
C ASP A 97 9.63 -20.29 -3.23
N ASP A 98 9.13 -21.13 -2.32
CA ASP A 98 8.35 -20.68 -1.17
C ASP A 98 9.18 -19.79 -0.25
N ASN A 99 8.56 -18.77 0.34
CA ASN A 99 9.19 -17.87 1.31
C ASN A 99 8.52 -17.96 2.69
N ALA A 100 8.35 -19.19 3.20
CA ALA A 100 7.63 -19.42 4.45
C ALA A 100 8.23 -18.68 5.67
N ALA A 101 9.52 -18.36 5.63
CA ALA A 101 10.21 -17.61 6.68
C ALA A 101 10.08 -16.07 6.55
N ALA A 102 9.37 -15.57 5.52
CA ALA A 102 9.24 -14.15 5.20
C ALA A 102 10.61 -13.44 5.12
N GLY A 103 11.60 -14.11 4.53
CA GLY A 103 12.92 -13.54 4.29
C GLY A 103 12.89 -12.48 3.20
N ALA A 104 13.90 -11.60 3.18
CA ALA A 104 14.03 -10.61 2.12
C ALA A 104 14.20 -11.30 0.75
N MET A 105 13.31 -10.99 -0.19
CA MET A 105 13.35 -11.48 -1.56
C MET A 105 13.39 -10.33 -2.56
N LYS A 106 14.03 -10.57 -3.70
CA LYS A 106 14.02 -9.62 -4.81
C LYS A 106 12.77 -9.84 -5.67
N VAL A 107 12.03 -8.75 -5.88
CA VAL A 107 11.00 -8.62 -6.91
C VAL A 107 11.52 -7.64 -7.94
N TYR A 108 11.37 -7.94 -9.22
CA TYR A 108 11.94 -7.17 -10.30
C TYR A 108 10.85 -6.33 -10.96
N PHE A 109 11.19 -5.17 -11.48
CA PHE A 109 10.30 -4.45 -12.37
C PHE A 109 11.12 -3.85 -13.50
N LYS A 110 10.50 -3.74 -14.67
CA LYS A 110 11.14 -3.12 -15.83
C LYS A 110 10.78 -1.64 -15.86
N ILE A 111 11.78 -0.77 -15.94
CA ILE A 111 11.55 0.68 -16.08
C ILE A 111 10.78 1.02 -17.37
N SER A 112 10.84 0.15 -18.38
CA SER A 112 10.05 0.27 -19.62
C SER A 112 8.54 0.15 -19.39
N ASN A 113 8.12 -0.43 -18.26
CA ASN A 113 6.71 -0.58 -17.90
C ASN A 113 6.16 0.65 -17.16
N ALA A 114 7.02 1.64 -16.84
CA ALA A 114 6.56 2.87 -16.21
C ALA A 114 5.57 3.61 -17.12
N VAL A 115 4.51 4.13 -16.53
CA VAL A 115 3.47 4.90 -17.22
C VAL A 115 3.35 6.32 -16.67
N ASP A 116 2.90 7.25 -17.50
CA ASP A 116 2.56 8.61 -17.10
C ASP A 116 1.17 8.66 -16.42
N LYS A 117 0.75 9.86 -16.03
CA LYS A 117 -0.57 10.09 -15.41
C LYS A 117 -1.77 9.70 -16.29
N ASN A 118 -1.57 9.52 -17.59
CA ASN A 118 -2.60 9.14 -18.55
C ASN A 118 -2.52 7.63 -18.90
N GLY A 119 -1.68 6.87 -18.19
CA GLY A 119 -1.43 5.45 -18.47
C GLY A 119 -0.60 5.18 -19.73
N GLN A 120 0.03 6.20 -20.32
CA GLN A 120 0.88 6.03 -21.50
C GLN A 120 2.33 5.69 -21.09
N PRO A 121 3.11 4.96 -21.91
CA PRO A 121 4.50 4.66 -21.58
C PRO A 121 5.31 5.93 -21.26
N ALA A 122 5.91 5.96 -20.07
CA ALA A 122 6.71 7.10 -19.60
C ALA A 122 8.08 7.20 -20.30
N ASN A 123 8.55 6.11 -20.92
CA ASN A 123 9.82 6.02 -21.64
C ASN A 123 11.02 6.55 -20.83
N LEU A 124 11.05 6.20 -19.53
CA LEU A 124 12.11 6.61 -18.61
C LEU A 124 13.46 6.02 -19.06
N LYS A 125 14.51 6.84 -19.04
CA LYS A 125 15.88 6.40 -19.34
C LYS A 125 16.64 5.97 -18.08
N TYR A 126 16.35 6.60 -16.94
CA TYR A 126 17.00 6.40 -15.65
C TYR A 126 16.02 6.78 -14.52
N ILE A 127 16.36 6.37 -13.30
CA ILE A 127 15.61 6.70 -12.08
C ILE A 127 16.60 7.33 -11.10
N ASP A 128 16.37 8.60 -10.74
CA ASP A 128 17.18 9.30 -9.73
C ASP A 128 16.64 9.07 -8.31
N PHE A 129 15.32 8.96 -8.18
CA PHE A 129 14.63 8.84 -6.90
C PHE A 129 13.50 7.83 -7.00
N ILE A 130 13.33 7.06 -5.93
CA ILE A 130 12.23 6.11 -5.78
C ILE A 130 11.39 6.54 -4.59
N ARG A 131 10.08 6.60 -4.82
CA ARG A 131 9.08 6.76 -3.76
C ARG A 131 8.20 5.52 -3.77
N VAL A 132 8.08 4.88 -2.62
CA VAL A 132 7.14 3.78 -2.41
C VAL A 132 5.91 4.33 -1.70
N GLN A 133 4.73 3.91 -2.15
CA GLN A 133 3.47 4.22 -1.51
C GLN A 133 2.60 2.96 -1.53
N THR A 134 1.95 2.68 -0.40
CA THR A 134 0.94 1.64 -0.33
C THR A 134 -0.24 2.02 -1.22
N GLY A 135 -0.54 1.16 -2.20
CA GLY A 135 -1.56 1.40 -3.23
C GLY A 135 -2.96 0.87 -2.87
N VAL A 136 -3.15 0.34 -1.66
CA VAL A 136 -4.43 -0.22 -1.20
C VAL A 136 -5.00 0.61 -0.05
N ASN A 137 -6.33 0.75 -0.02
CA ASN A 137 -7.05 1.27 1.14
C ASN A 137 -7.73 0.10 1.88
N ALA A 138 -6.97 -0.63 2.69
CA ALA A 138 -7.40 -1.84 3.39
C ALA A 138 -6.80 -1.92 4.80
N LYS A 139 -7.35 -2.81 5.63
CA LYS A 139 -6.80 -3.19 6.94
C LYS A 139 -6.99 -4.68 7.18
N ALA A 140 -6.01 -5.33 7.81
CA ALA A 140 -6.07 -6.75 8.14
C ALA A 140 -6.67 -6.99 9.55
N GLY A 141 -7.95 -6.63 9.72
CA GLY A 141 -8.68 -6.86 10.95
C GLY A 141 -8.04 -6.22 12.19
N TRP A 142 -7.70 -7.04 13.18
CA TRP A 142 -7.13 -6.60 14.47
C TRP A 142 -5.70 -6.05 14.35
N LEU A 143 -4.98 -6.38 13.26
CA LEU A 143 -3.69 -5.77 12.95
C LEU A 143 -3.85 -4.26 12.70
N GLY A 144 -5.02 -3.85 12.21
CA GLY A 144 -5.40 -2.44 12.09
C GLY A 144 -4.79 -1.71 10.90
N GLU A 145 -3.87 -2.34 10.17
CA GLU A 145 -3.16 -1.74 9.04
C GLU A 145 -2.91 -2.75 7.91
N ASN A 146 -2.41 -2.22 6.80
CA ASN A 146 -1.79 -2.97 5.72
C ASN A 146 -0.72 -2.07 5.10
N SER A 147 0.56 -2.46 5.18
CA SER A 147 1.68 -1.70 4.65
C SER A 147 2.43 -2.43 3.55
N THR A 148 3.39 -1.72 2.97
CA THR A 148 4.34 -2.26 1.98
C THR A 148 5.71 -2.21 2.63
N GLU A 149 6.39 -3.35 2.70
CA GLU A 149 7.72 -3.49 3.29
C GLU A 149 8.81 -3.56 2.22
N VAL A 150 9.75 -2.62 2.24
CA VAL A 150 10.84 -2.58 1.26
C VAL A 150 12.19 -2.40 1.96
N PHE A 151 13.12 -3.32 1.70
CA PHE A 151 14.50 -3.25 2.23
C PHE A 151 15.39 -2.28 1.46
N GLY A 152 15.23 -2.20 0.13
CA GLY A 152 16.03 -1.34 -0.72
C GLY A 152 15.75 -1.57 -2.20
N PHE A 153 16.32 -0.70 -3.03
CA PHE A 153 16.26 -0.78 -4.48
C PHE A 153 17.65 -0.85 -5.07
N THR A 154 17.79 -1.65 -6.11
CA THR A 154 19.07 -1.92 -6.75
C THR A 154 18.87 -1.91 -8.27
N ASP A 155 19.78 -1.27 -9.00
CA ASP A 155 19.83 -1.38 -10.45
C ASP A 155 20.59 -2.65 -10.86
N GLU A 156 19.84 -3.65 -11.30
CA GLU A 156 20.36 -4.95 -11.71
C GLU A 156 21.04 -4.93 -13.10
N ASN A 157 20.93 -3.84 -13.87
CA ASN A 157 21.71 -3.65 -15.11
C ASN A 157 23.12 -3.13 -14.82
N ILE A 158 23.29 -2.34 -13.75
CA ILE A 158 24.60 -1.82 -13.33
C ILE A 158 25.36 -2.87 -12.49
N ASN A 159 24.64 -3.77 -11.81
CA ASN A 159 25.23 -4.76 -10.91
C ASN A 159 25.67 -6.09 -11.57
N GLN A 160 25.87 -6.14 -12.88
CA GLN A 160 26.34 -7.36 -13.57
C GLN A 160 27.85 -7.67 -13.40
N GLY A 161 28.48 -7.29 -12.28
CA GLY A 161 29.92 -7.52 -12.11
C GLY A 161 30.60 -6.99 -10.84
N LYS A 162 30.04 -7.25 -9.66
CA LYS A 162 30.82 -7.37 -8.41
C LYS A 162 30.30 -8.50 -7.55
#